data_AF-A0A496E559-F1
#
_entry.id   AF-A0A496E559-F1
#
_cell.length_a   1.000
_cell.length_b   1.000
_cell.length_c   1.000
_cell.angle_alpha   90.00
_cell.angle_beta   90.00
_cell.angle_gamma   90.00
#
_symmetry.space_group_name_H-M   'P 1'
#
loop_
_entity.id
_entity.type
_entity.pdbx_description
1 polymer ?
#
loop_
_entity_poly.entity_id
_entity_poly.type
_entity_poly.pdbx_seq_one_letter_code
_entity_poly.pdbx_strand_id
1 'polypeptide(L)'
;MESSLPLPYDIVEESDWNYSFKTKHGIVYHAYFIDFSIYHPTFDNVYTFNIEPESDRPHSIDNRIAMTIVSLLRIFFSRNDHAMIMVCDNLDGKEKKRRLLFSKWYSVYNDGSIIKYDASTQIDDYLLYVSIYLNKNNSKRNVLVQAFYELVKNNLYPIDE
;
A
#
# COMPACT_ATOMS: atom_id res chain seq x y z
N MET A 1 2.93 -9.01 30.46
CA MET A 1 1.76 -8.16 30.13
C MET A 1 1.63 -8.15 28.62
N GLU A 2 0.74 -8.98 28.07
CA GLU A 2 0.32 -8.83 26.68
C GLU A 2 -0.43 -7.51 26.54
N SER A 3 0.24 -6.50 26.00
CA SER A 3 -0.43 -5.30 25.52
C SER A 3 -1.28 -5.73 24.31
N SER A 4 -2.57 -5.98 24.51
CA SER A 4 -3.50 -6.20 23.41
C SER A 4 -3.44 -4.99 22.46
N LEU A 5 -3.10 -5.24 21.19
CA LEU A 5 -3.10 -4.19 20.18
C LEU A 5 -4.47 -3.49 20.14
N PRO A 6 -4.52 -2.16 19.98
CA PRO A 6 -5.78 -1.44 19.98
C PRO A 6 -6.64 -1.88 18.79
N LEU A 7 -7.96 -1.95 19.00
CA LEU A 7 -8.91 -2.30 17.94
C LEU A 7 -8.87 -1.25 16.80
N PRO A 8 -9.09 -1.68 15.54
CA PRO A 8 -9.22 -0.75 14.42
C PRO A 8 -10.40 0.22 14.62
N TYR A 9 -10.45 1.27 13.80
CA TYR A 9 -11.64 2.08 13.63
C TYR A 9 -12.69 1.33 12.82
N ASP A 10 -13.94 1.75 12.94
CA ASP A 10 -15.03 1.24 12.11
C ASP A 10 -14.79 1.69 10.67
N ILE A 11 -14.75 0.72 9.76
CA ILE A 11 -14.53 0.91 8.33
C ILE A 11 -15.90 0.98 7.64
N VAL A 12 -16.07 1.97 6.78
CA VAL A 12 -17.20 2.10 5.87
C VAL A 12 -16.70 1.80 4.46
N GLU A 13 -17.36 0.89 3.76
CA GLU A 13 -17.14 0.67 2.32
C GLU A 13 -18.05 1.63 1.55
N GLU A 14 -17.44 2.63 0.92
CA GLU A 14 -18.16 3.67 0.17
C GLU A 14 -18.53 3.17 -1.24
N SER A 15 -17.62 2.40 -1.83
CA SER A 15 -17.81 1.67 -3.08
C SER A 15 -16.75 0.56 -3.19
N ASP A 16 -16.81 -0.23 -4.27
CA ASP A 16 -15.76 -1.20 -4.57
C ASP A 16 -14.38 -0.53 -4.49
N TRP A 17 -13.48 -1.14 -3.72
CA TRP A 17 -12.11 -0.69 -3.50
C TRP A 17 -11.94 0.68 -2.84
N ASN A 18 -13.01 1.28 -2.29
CA ASN A 18 -12.96 2.59 -1.65
C ASN A 18 -13.57 2.53 -0.25
N TYR A 19 -12.76 2.89 0.74
CA TYR A 19 -13.10 2.79 2.15
C TYR A 19 -12.88 4.11 2.87
N SER A 20 -13.72 4.39 3.86
CA SER A 20 -13.52 5.51 4.78
C SER A 20 -13.52 5.04 6.23
N PHE A 21 -12.85 5.78 7.11
CA PHE A 21 -12.99 5.59 8.56
C PHE A 21 -12.74 6.90 9.31
N LYS A 22 -13.46 7.09 10.42
CA LYS A 22 -13.36 8.29 11.25
C LYS A 22 -12.54 8.02 12.51
N THR A 23 -11.47 8.78 12.69
CA THR A 23 -10.61 8.68 13.88
C THR A 23 -11.28 9.28 15.12
N LYS A 24 -10.75 8.97 16.31
CA LYS A 24 -11.18 9.58 17.59
C LYS A 24 -11.03 11.11 17.62
N HIS A 25 -10.17 11.67 16.77
CA HIS A 25 -9.96 13.12 16.64
C HIS A 25 -10.93 13.76 15.65
N GLY A 26 -11.85 12.99 15.08
CA GLY A 26 -12.85 13.47 14.12
C GLY A 26 -12.33 13.63 12.69
N ILE A 27 -11.09 13.22 12.40
CA ILE A 27 -10.51 13.22 11.05
C ILE A 27 -10.99 11.98 10.32
N VAL A 28 -11.58 12.17 9.13
CA VAL A 28 -11.94 11.10 8.20
C VAL A 28 -10.74 10.81 7.32
N TYR A 29 -10.43 9.54 7.15
CA TYR A 29 -9.43 9.04 6.22
C TYR A 29 -10.14 8.26 5.11
N HIS A 30 -9.67 8.46 3.89
CA HIS A 30 -10.02 7.67 2.72
C HIS A 30 -8.87 6.71 2.41
N ALA A 31 -9.19 5.44 2.22
CA ALA A 31 -8.26 4.39 1.87
C ALA A 31 -8.82 3.63 0.67
N TYR A 32 -8.07 3.58 -0.43
CA TYR A 32 -8.59 3.03 -1.67
C TYR A 32 -7.52 2.31 -2.49
N PHE A 33 -7.99 1.40 -3.34
CA PHE A 33 -7.18 0.65 -4.29
C PHE A 33 -7.49 1.11 -5.71
N ILE A 34 -6.45 1.32 -6.51
CA ILE A 34 -6.58 1.63 -7.93
C ILE A 34 -6.01 0.46 -8.72
N ASP A 35 -6.79 -0.07 -9.66
CA ASP A 35 -6.31 -1.10 -10.59
C ASP A 35 -5.09 -0.58 -11.36
N PHE A 36 -4.01 -1.32 -11.27
CA PHE A 36 -2.71 -1.00 -11.85
C PHE A 36 -2.36 -1.93 -13.01
N SER A 37 -3.29 -2.78 -13.44
CA SER A 37 -3.08 -3.79 -14.47
C SER A 37 -2.70 -3.19 -15.83
N ILE A 38 -3.12 -1.95 -16.11
CA ILE A 38 -2.77 -1.25 -17.37
C ILE A 38 -1.27 -0.92 -17.51
N TYR A 39 -0.49 -1.00 -16.42
CA TYR A 39 0.91 -0.59 -16.44
C TYR A 39 1.85 -1.67 -16.97
N HIS A 40 1.38 -2.91 -17.09
CA HIS A 40 2.17 -4.01 -17.62
C HIS A 40 1.24 -5.16 -18.07
N PRO A 41 1.42 -5.78 -19.25
CA PRO A 41 0.55 -6.87 -19.74
C PRO A 41 0.47 -8.10 -18.80
N THR A 42 1.51 -8.29 -18.00
CA THR A 42 1.63 -9.37 -17.01
C THR A 42 0.83 -9.10 -15.74
N PHE A 43 0.49 -7.84 -15.47
CA PHE A 43 -0.25 -7.47 -14.28
C PHE A 43 -1.71 -7.92 -14.40
N ASP A 44 -2.09 -8.79 -13.48
CA ASP A 44 -3.45 -9.28 -13.29
C ASP A 44 -3.73 -9.24 -11.79
N ASN A 45 -4.79 -8.54 -11.39
CA ASN A 45 -5.11 -8.23 -9.99
C ASN A 45 -3.97 -7.52 -9.25
N VAL A 46 -3.30 -6.59 -9.93
CA VAL A 46 -2.28 -5.72 -9.33
C VAL A 46 -2.90 -4.36 -9.09
N TYR A 47 -2.82 -3.87 -7.85
CA TYR A 47 -3.43 -2.61 -7.45
C TYR A 47 -2.41 -1.70 -6.79
N THR A 48 -2.60 -0.39 -6.85
CA THR A 48 -1.96 0.52 -5.90
C THR A 48 -2.85 0.74 -4.69
N PHE A 49 -2.25 1.10 -3.55
CA PHE A 49 -2.99 1.44 -2.34
C PHE A 49 -2.65 2.85 -1.88
N ASN A 50 -3.68 3.65 -1.65
CA ASN A 50 -3.57 5.03 -1.22
C ASN A 50 -4.31 5.24 0.09
N ILE A 51 -3.82 6.18 0.89
CA ILE A 51 -4.44 6.62 2.13
C ILE A 51 -4.27 8.13 2.28
N GLU A 52 -5.37 8.84 2.49
CA GLU A 52 -5.37 10.29 2.62
C GLU A 52 -6.39 10.79 3.64
N PRO A 53 -6.04 11.75 4.52
CA PRO A 53 -7.00 12.40 5.41
C PRO A 53 -7.78 13.50 4.67
N GLU A 54 -9.04 13.71 5.03
CA GLU A 54 -9.82 14.87 4.55
C GLU A 54 -9.29 16.22 5.09
N SER A 55 -8.44 16.18 6.12
CA SER A 55 -7.85 17.38 6.70
C SER A 55 -6.43 17.15 7.19
N ASP A 56 -5.54 18.09 6.92
CA ASP A 56 -4.15 18.12 7.42
C ASP A 56 -4.04 18.58 8.90
N ARG A 57 -5.12 18.49 9.68
CA ARG A 57 -5.11 18.91 11.08
C ARG A 57 -4.08 18.08 11.85
N PRO A 58 -3.06 18.71 12.46
CA PRO A 58 -2.09 17.97 13.26
C PRO A 58 -2.79 17.22 14.39
N HIS A 59 -2.40 15.97 14.60
CA HIS A 59 -2.90 15.16 15.70
C HIS A 59 -1.78 14.32 16.31
N SER A 60 -1.98 13.91 17.57
CA SER A 60 -1.09 12.97 18.23
C SER A 60 -1.00 11.65 17.48
N ILE A 61 0.11 10.92 17.65
CA ILE A 61 0.29 9.59 17.04
C ILE A 61 -0.90 8.70 17.42
N ASP A 62 -1.56 8.15 16.41
CA ASP A 62 -2.73 7.30 16.57
C ASP A 62 -2.49 5.92 15.94
N ASN A 63 -2.10 4.96 16.78
CA ASN A 63 -1.82 3.59 16.32
C ASN A 63 -3.07 2.87 15.80
N ARG A 64 -4.29 3.34 16.09
CA ARG A 64 -5.51 2.75 15.54
C ARG A 64 -5.62 2.98 14.04
N ILE A 65 -5.04 4.06 13.50
CA ILE A 65 -4.96 4.28 12.05
C ILE A 65 -4.20 3.11 11.41
N ALA A 66 -3.00 2.80 11.90
CA ALA A 66 -2.20 1.68 11.42
C ALA A 66 -2.96 0.35 11.49
N MET A 67 -3.63 0.07 12.61
CA MET A 67 -4.44 -1.15 12.79
C MET A 67 -5.61 -1.23 11.81
N THR A 68 -6.24 -0.11 11.50
CA THR A 68 -7.35 -0.03 10.54
C THR A 68 -6.84 -0.34 9.13
N ILE A 69 -5.73 0.26 8.73
CA ILE A 69 -5.09 0.00 7.43
C ILE A 69 -4.62 -1.45 7.32
N VAL A 70 -4.01 -2.01 8.35
CA VAL A 70 -3.64 -3.43 8.38
C VAL A 70 -4.86 -4.33 8.23
N SER A 71 -6.00 -3.97 8.83
CA SER A 71 -7.24 -4.72 8.71
C SER A 71 -7.76 -4.71 7.27
N LEU A 72 -7.75 -3.55 6.60
CA LEU A 72 -8.08 -3.41 5.17
C LEU A 72 -7.14 -4.24 4.30
N LEU A 73 -5.82 -4.15 4.53
CA LEU A 73 -4.83 -4.90 3.76
C LEU A 73 -4.98 -6.41 3.96
N ARG A 74 -5.38 -6.88 5.14
CA ARG A 74 -5.69 -8.30 5.38
C ARG A 74 -6.89 -8.77 4.58
N ILE A 75 -7.93 -7.94 4.45
CA ILE A 75 -9.08 -8.23 3.58
C ILE A 75 -8.62 -8.31 2.13
N PHE A 76 -7.84 -7.32 1.67
CA PHE A 76 -7.28 -7.29 0.32
C PHE A 76 -6.45 -8.55 0.00
N PHE A 77 -5.53 -8.94 0.89
CA PHE A 77 -4.66 -10.11 0.70
C PHE A 77 -5.28 -11.44 1.14
N SER A 78 -6.55 -11.45 1.56
CA SER A 78 -7.30 -12.71 1.78
C SER A 78 -7.42 -13.51 0.49
N ARG A 79 -7.40 -12.80 -0.65
CA ARG A 79 -7.20 -13.36 -1.97
C ARG A 79 -5.71 -13.42 -2.29
N ASN A 80 -5.21 -14.63 -2.52
CA ASN A 80 -3.77 -14.86 -2.71
C ASN A 80 -3.27 -14.50 -4.12
N ASP A 81 -4.17 -14.24 -5.07
CA ASP A 81 -3.90 -13.79 -6.43
C ASP A 81 -3.63 -12.29 -6.52
N HIS A 82 -4.08 -11.50 -5.54
CA HIS A 82 -3.82 -10.06 -5.48
C HIS A 82 -2.35 -9.71 -5.21
N ALA A 83 -1.90 -8.62 -5.84
CA ALA A 83 -0.67 -7.93 -5.50
C ALA A 83 -0.92 -6.43 -5.32
N MET A 84 -0.16 -5.81 -4.43
CA MET A 84 -0.23 -4.37 -4.16
C MET A 84 1.11 -3.73 -4.47
N ILE A 85 1.12 -2.68 -5.30
CA ILE A 85 2.25 -1.79 -5.51
C ILE A 85 2.04 -0.52 -4.70
N MET A 86 2.98 -0.19 -3.83
CA MET A 86 2.99 1.08 -3.12
C MET A 86 4.00 1.99 -3.80
N VAL A 87 3.53 3.15 -4.27
CA VAL A 87 4.35 4.22 -4.84
C VAL A 87 4.40 5.35 -3.83
N CYS A 88 5.56 5.62 -3.25
CA CYS A 88 5.77 6.82 -2.46
C CYS A 88 6.00 8.00 -3.40
N ASP A 89 4.95 8.73 -3.79
CA ASP A 89 5.14 9.99 -4.51
C ASP A 89 5.96 10.98 -3.64
N ASN A 90 6.56 11.94 -4.31
CA ASN A 90 7.39 12.98 -3.74
C ASN A 90 6.75 14.37 -3.80
N LEU A 91 5.46 14.47 -4.17
CA LEU A 91 4.80 15.76 -4.45
C LEU A 91 4.86 16.72 -3.25
N ASP A 92 4.90 16.17 -2.02
CA ASP A 92 4.99 16.92 -0.77
C ASP A 92 6.35 16.77 -0.04
N GLY A 93 7.33 16.11 -0.66
CA GLY A 93 8.64 15.81 -0.08
C GLY A 93 8.61 14.85 1.11
N LYS A 94 7.55 14.05 1.28
CA LYS A 94 7.40 13.08 2.38
C LYS A 94 7.61 11.62 1.94
N GLU A 95 8.17 11.37 0.76
CA GLU A 95 8.38 10.04 0.19
C GLU A 95 9.16 9.12 1.14
N LYS A 96 10.21 9.64 1.79
CA LYS A 96 10.99 8.90 2.80
C LYS A 96 10.17 8.57 4.04
N LYS A 97 9.31 9.48 4.50
CA LYS A 97 8.45 9.27 5.68
C LYS A 97 7.40 8.20 5.38
N ARG A 98 6.77 8.24 4.20
CA ARG A 98 5.81 7.21 3.76
C ARG A 98 6.48 5.84 3.63
N ARG A 99 7.67 5.78 3.01
CA ARG A 99 8.45 4.52 2.93
C ARG A 99 8.72 3.92 4.31
N LEU A 100 9.15 4.75 5.26
CA LEU A 100 9.42 4.32 6.64
C LEU A 100 8.14 3.87 7.36
N LEU A 101 7.02 4.57 7.15
CA LEU A 101 5.72 4.22 7.73
C LEU A 101 5.24 2.85 7.25
N PHE A 102 5.22 2.62 5.94
CA PHE A 102 4.81 1.34 5.35
C PHE A 102 5.78 0.20 5.70
N SER A 103 7.09 0.49 5.76
CA SER A 103 8.08 -0.51 6.19
C SER A 103 7.90 -0.89 7.66
N LYS A 104 7.58 0.09 8.52
CA LYS A 104 7.24 -0.17 9.93
C LYS A 104 5.98 -1.01 10.04
N TRP A 105 4.91 -0.67 9.30
CA TRP A 105 3.68 -1.46 9.32
C TRP A 105 3.90 -2.90 8.86
N TYR A 106 4.63 -3.09 7.76
CA TYR A 106 5.01 -4.42 7.29
C TYR A 106 5.79 -5.19 8.36
N SER A 107 6.81 -4.59 8.96
CA SER A 107 7.63 -5.28 9.97
C SER A 107 6.87 -5.63 11.26
N VAL A 108 5.91 -4.80 11.67
CA VAL A 108 5.18 -4.98 12.93
C VAL A 108 3.98 -5.93 12.77
N TYR A 109 3.30 -5.89 11.63
CA TYR A 109 1.98 -6.51 11.49
C TYR A 109 1.91 -7.68 10.49
N ASN A 110 2.94 -7.88 9.68
CA ASN A 110 3.01 -9.05 8.81
C ASN A 110 3.28 -10.31 9.64
N ASP A 111 2.43 -11.32 9.48
CA ASP A 111 2.55 -12.63 10.12
C ASP A 111 3.39 -13.63 9.30
N GLY A 112 4.03 -13.14 8.22
CA GLY A 112 4.79 -13.96 7.29
C GLY A 112 3.94 -14.59 6.19
N SER A 113 2.68 -14.18 6.02
CA SER A 113 1.86 -14.51 4.85
C SER A 113 2.20 -13.64 3.64
N ILE A 114 2.66 -12.40 3.85
CA ILE A 114 2.99 -11.45 2.78
C ILE A 114 4.50 -11.37 2.62
N ILE A 115 4.95 -11.30 1.37
CA ILE A 115 6.33 -10.97 1.00
C ILE A 115 6.37 -9.61 0.34
N LYS A 116 7.50 -8.92 0.50
CA LYS A 116 7.72 -7.56 0.02
C LYS A 116 9.03 -7.50 -0.77
N TYR A 117 9.00 -6.83 -1.91
CA TYR A 117 10.19 -6.47 -2.68
C TYR A 117 10.24 -4.95 -2.82
N ASP A 118 11.42 -4.39 -2.57
CA ASP A 118 11.68 -2.96 -2.64
C ASP A 118 12.45 -2.60 -3.91
N ALA A 119 12.16 -1.43 -4.45
CA ALA A 119 12.91 -0.81 -5.54
C ALA A 119 12.86 0.71 -5.43
N SER A 120 13.60 1.37 -6.30
CA SER A 120 13.52 2.81 -6.48
C SER A 120 13.82 3.17 -7.93
N THR A 121 13.21 4.24 -8.42
CA THR A 121 13.51 4.78 -9.76
C THR A 121 13.68 6.29 -9.69
N GLN A 122 14.53 6.82 -10.58
CA GLN A 122 14.80 8.24 -10.68
C GLN A 122 13.99 8.79 -11.86
N ILE A 123 13.03 9.67 -11.57
CA ILE A 123 12.25 10.40 -12.58
C ILE A 123 12.66 11.86 -12.48
N ASP A 124 13.31 12.37 -13.53
CA ASP A 124 13.96 13.68 -13.54
C ASP A 124 14.88 13.86 -12.32
N ASP A 125 14.65 14.90 -11.51
CA ASP A 125 15.43 15.20 -10.30
C ASP A 125 14.91 14.49 -9.04
N TYR A 126 13.97 13.55 -9.18
CA TYR A 126 13.27 12.92 -8.07
C TYR A 126 13.52 11.41 -7.96
N LEU A 127 13.74 10.95 -6.72
CA LEU A 127 13.86 9.54 -6.39
C LEU A 127 12.52 9.02 -5.82
N LEU A 128 11.87 8.13 -6.55
CA LEU A 128 10.67 7.44 -6.09
C LEU A 128 11.03 6.13 -5.41
N TYR A 129 10.41 5.87 -4.26
CA TYR A 129 10.48 4.57 -3.60
C TYR A 129 9.23 3.78 -3.93
N VAL A 130 9.44 2.54 -4.35
CA VAL A 130 8.35 1.67 -4.79
C VAL A 130 8.52 0.30 -4.17
N SER A 131 7.43 -0.30 -3.74
CA SER A 131 7.44 -1.65 -3.18
C SER A 131 6.29 -2.46 -3.76
N ILE A 132 6.54 -3.72 -4.08
CA ILE A 132 5.47 -4.69 -4.38
C ILE A 132 5.28 -5.63 -3.19
N TYR A 133 4.02 -5.88 -2.85
CA TYR A 133 3.56 -6.75 -1.78
C TYR A 133 2.63 -7.81 -2.36
N LEU A 134 2.83 -9.06 -1.96
CA LEU A 134 2.08 -10.19 -2.48
C LEU A 134 2.03 -11.31 -1.46
N ASN A 135 0.99 -12.15 -1.55
CA ASN A 135 0.93 -13.36 -0.74
C ASN A 135 2.11 -14.29 -1.11
N LYS A 136 2.76 -14.90 -0.11
CA LYS A 136 3.87 -15.83 -0.34
C LYS A 136 3.51 -17.03 -1.23
N ASN A 137 2.21 -17.36 -1.26
CA ASN A 137 1.62 -18.45 -2.04
C ASN A 137 0.97 -17.97 -3.35
N ASN A 138 1.19 -16.72 -3.77
CA ASN A 138 0.71 -16.22 -5.06
C ASN A 138 1.38 -17.04 -6.19
N SER A 139 0.57 -17.71 -7.01
CA SER A 139 1.04 -18.60 -8.09
C SER A 139 1.79 -17.86 -9.20
N LYS A 140 1.53 -16.55 -9.36
CA LYS A 140 2.18 -15.66 -10.33
C LYS A 140 3.36 -14.88 -9.74
N ARG A 141 3.77 -15.15 -8.48
CA ARG A 141 4.82 -14.39 -7.77
C ARG A 141 6.02 -14.02 -8.64
N ASN A 142 6.71 -15.01 -9.22
CA ASN A 142 7.98 -14.76 -9.90
C ASN A 142 7.78 -13.85 -11.12
N VAL A 143 6.66 -14.04 -11.81
CA VAL A 143 6.27 -13.30 -13.00
C VAL A 143 5.87 -11.86 -12.64
N LEU A 144 5.10 -11.66 -11.56
CA LEU A 144 4.74 -10.33 -11.06
C LEU A 144 5.96 -9.55 -10.53
N VAL A 145 6.89 -10.21 -9.85
CA VAL A 145 8.12 -9.58 -9.35
C VAL A 145 9.03 -9.16 -10.50
N GLN A 146 9.14 -9.97 -11.54
CA GLN A 146 9.88 -9.63 -12.74
C GLN A 146 9.26 -8.41 -13.44
N ALA A 147 7.95 -8.43 -13.68
CA ALA A 147 7.19 -7.33 -14.27
C ALA A 147 7.29 -6.04 -13.43
N PHE A 148 7.28 -6.15 -12.10
CA PHE A 148 7.52 -5.02 -11.21
C PHE A 148 8.89 -4.37 -11.44
N TYR A 149 9.96 -5.15 -11.53
CA TYR A 149 11.29 -4.59 -11.79
C TYR A 149 11.44 -4.03 -13.21
N GLU A 150 10.75 -4.59 -14.20
CA GLU A 150 10.67 -4.03 -15.56
C GLU A 150 9.98 -2.67 -15.56
N LEU A 151 8.83 -2.57 -14.89
CA LEU A 151 8.11 -1.31 -14.74
C LEU A 151 8.93 -0.24 -14.01
N VAL A 152 9.64 -0.60 -12.95
CA VAL A 152 10.54 0.32 -12.23
C VAL A 152 11.67 0.83 -13.13
N LYS A 153 12.26 -0.05 -13.95
CA LYS A 153 13.29 0.33 -14.94
C LYS A 153 12.72 1.24 -16.03
N ASN A 154 11.44 1.11 -16.36
CA ASN A 154 10.72 1.98 -17.28
C ASN A 154 10.14 3.23 -16.60
N ASN A 155 10.69 3.65 -15.45
CA ASN A 155 10.26 4.85 -14.73
C ASN A 155 8.77 4.89 -14.38
N LEU A 156 8.15 3.71 -14.15
CA LEU A 156 6.71 3.56 -13.89
C LEU A 156 5.79 4.02 -15.04
N TYR A 157 6.32 4.24 -16.24
CA TYR A 157 5.48 4.41 -17.43
C TYR A 157 4.89 3.07 -17.84
N PRO A 158 3.63 3.03 -18.30
CA PRO A 158 3.02 1.82 -18.84
C PRO A 158 3.92 1.15 -19.87
N ILE A 159 4.05 -0.18 -19.75
CA ILE A 159 4.75 -1.01 -20.71
C ILE A 159 3.68 -1.67 -21.58
N ASP A 160 3.68 -1.31 -22.86
CA ASP A 160 2.85 -1.96 -23.89
C ASP A 160 3.51 -3.28 -24.36
N GLU A 161 2.71 -4.18 -24.92
CA GLU A 161 3.17 -5.45 -25.53
C GLU A 161 4.09 -5.25 -26.75
#